data_AF-A0A950ZRR3-F1
#
_entry.id   AF-A0A950ZRR3-F1
#
_cell.length_a   1.000
_cell.length_b   1.000
_cell.length_c   1.000
_cell.angle_alpha   90.00
_cell.angle_beta   90.00
_cell.angle_gamma   90.00
#
_symmetry.space_group_name_H-M   'P 1'
#
loop_
_entity.id
_entity.type
_entity.pdbx_description
1 polymer ?
#
loop_
_entity_poly.entity_id
_entity_poly.type
_entity_poly.pdbx_seq_one_letter_code
_entity_poly.pdbx_strand_id
1 'polypeptide(L)'
;SNVLVPQTDDLTEASDEQLIAALERGVEPLLGVPSVAHALVPYATDFGACIQQLEAFTDYKLLHDRLHELRVFCFRPLRFQLRDMTDRDVLTVMQRDSDAARKHVMDIQAVAQRRPHDDNLGWVAKLVGCEAELRSGVSSGRPTIVRRALDRLATVLNVYPTQLNVLMMQSAEGLRLDKVSEALRVAAPLVVPSDSPARALVARAGVAAQHLKATLDRALAEHRDWQELEPDLADADALLTDEDDVEGFMATWPQISAALRELCKGPTDDQELLQASLERLQALVDVRQSIGDKLDAPLREAFSQCESNATVRFFNVDSNLRTLLIRLGPLSGRLDALVIGIRQAGGAS
;
A
#
# COMPACT_ATOMS: atom_id res chain seq x y z
N SER A 1 19.45 4.34 -39.34
CA SER A 1 19.70 5.21 -38.18
C SER A 1 20.28 4.37 -37.06
N ASN A 2 21.56 4.59 -36.72
CA ASN A 2 22.22 3.94 -35.58
C ASN A 2 21.61 4.49 -34.30
N VAL A 3 20.74 3.71 -33.65
CA VAL A 3 20.36 3.95 -32.26
C VAL A 3 21.52 3.41 -31.43
N LEU A 4 22.37 4.31 -30.90
CA LEU A 4 23.33 3.95 -29.87
C LEU A 4 22.54 3.33 -28.71
N VAL A 5 22.75 2.04 -28.45
CA VAL A 5 22.27 1.40 -27.24
C VAL A 5 23.08 1.99 -26.09
N PRO A 6 22.46 2.68 -25.11
CA PRO A 6 23.19 3.22 -23.97
C PRO A 6 23.87 2.05 -23.22
N GLN A 7 25.13 2.26 -22.87
CA GLN A 7 25.91 1.29 -22.09
C GLN A 7 25.19 0.99 -20.77
N THR A 8 25.39 -0.22 -20.25
CA THR A 8 24.77 -0.74 -19.02
C THR A 8 24.99 0.12 -17.76
N ASP A 9 25.89 1.11 -17.82
CA ASP A 9 26.22 2.03 -16.73
C ASP A 9 25.18 3.15 -16.50
N ASP A 10 24.20 3.31 -17.40
CA ASP A 10 23.23 4.43 -17.39
C ASP A 10 21.94 4.15 -16.59
N LEU A 11 21.93 3.16 -15.71
CA LEU A 11 20.75 2.84 -14.87
C LEU A 11 20.89 3.27 -13.40
N THR A 12 22.08 3.71 -12.99
CA THR A 12 22.35 4.09 -11.59
C THR A 12 21.55 5.31 -11.14
N GLU A 13 21.19 6.20 -12.07
CA GLU A 13 20.37 7.40 -11.86
C GLU A 13 19.00 7.31 -12.54
N ALA A 14 18.62 6.13 -13.05
CA ALA A 14 17.35 5.97 -13.75
C ALA A 14 16.17 6.09 -12.78
N SER A 15 15.10 6.74 -13.23
CA SER A 15 13.84 6.78 -12.49
C SER A 15 13.18 5.39 -12.44
N ASP A 16 12.32 5.16 -11.45
CA ASP A 16 11.55 3.91 -11.36
C ASP A 16 10.77 3.60 -12.64
N GLU A 17 10.26 4.63 -13.31
CA GLU A 17 9.57 4.48 -14.60
C GLU A 17 10.50 3.97 -15.71
N GLN A 18 11.73 4.50 -15.77
CA GLN A 18 12.72 4.03 -16.74
C GLN A 18 13.17 2.60 -16.45
N LEU A 19 13.30 2.22 -15.17
CA LEU A 19 13.64 0.87 -14.74
C LEU A 19 12.53 -0.12 -15.10
N ILE A 20 11.27 0.20 -14.81
CA ILE A 20 10.10 -0.64 -15.14
C ILE A 20 9.99 -0.81 -16.66
N ALA A 21 10.10 0.27 -17.42
CA ALA A 21 10.08 0.20 -18.88
C ALA A 21 11.27 -0.60 -19.46
N ALA A 22 12.44 -0.59 -18.80
CA ALA A 22 13.56 -1.43 -19.19
C ALA A 22 13.25 -2.91 -18.93
N LEU A 23 12.68 -3.22 -17.76
CA LEU A 23 12.28 -4.57 -17.38
C LEU A 23 11.27 -5.18 -18.36
N GLU A 24 10.19 -4.45 -18.67
CA GLU A 24 9.18 -4.90 -19.63
C GLU A 24 9.76 -5.17 -21.01
N ARG A 25 10.60 -4.25 -21.52
CA ARG A 25 11.22 -4.37 -22.84
C ARG A 25 12.23 -5.50 -22.95
N GLY A 26 12.88 -5.86 -21.85
CA GLY A 26 13.84 -6.98 -21.85
C GLY A 26 13.20 -8.35 -21.69
N VAL A 27 11.92 -8.44 -21.30
CA VAL A 27 11.18 -9.71 -21.31
C VAL A 27 10.72 -10.09 -22.72
N GLU A 28 10.33 -9.11 -23.53
CA GLU A 28 9.81 -9.35 -24.89
C GLU A 28 10.69 -10.26 -25.77
N PRO A 29 12.04 -10.07 -25.86
CA PRO A 29 12.88 -10.87 -26.74
C PRO A 29 13.08 -12.32 -26.27
N LEU A 30 12.64 -12.64 -25.06
CA LEU A 30 12.69 -14.00 -24.51
C LEU A 30 11.51 -14.85 -24.97
N LEU A 31 10.42 -14.21 -25.38
CA LEU A 31 9.20 -14.88 -25.80
C LEU A 31 9.45 -15.68 -27.10
N GLY A 32 9.06 -16.95 -27.09
CA GLY A 32 9.14 -17.82 -28.28
C GLY A 32 10.53 -18.36 -28.60
N VAL A 33 11.56 -18.13 -27.76
CA VAL A 33 12.90 -18.71 -27.94
C VAL A 33 13.02 -20.04 -27.17
N PRO A 34 13.09 -21.22 -27.83
CA PRO A 34 13.02 -22.50 -27.14
C PRO A 34 14.17 -22.77 -26.15
N SER A 35 15.39 -22.34 -26.50
CA SER A 35 16.57 -22.47 -25.62
C SER A 35 16.42 -21.66 -24.34
N VAL A 36 15.84 -20.46 -24.43
CA VAL A 36 15.51 -19.62 -23.27
C VAL A 36 14.43 -20.30 -22.44
N ALA A 37 13.34 -20.76 -23.06
CA ALA A 37 12.24 -21.42 -22.34
C ALA A 37 12.74 -22.63 -21.53
N HIS A 38 13.62 -23.46 -22.10
CA HIS A 38 14.23 -24.58 -21.39
C HIS A 38 15.11 -24.12 -20.21
N ALA A 39 15.95 -23.10 -20.42
CA ALA A 39 16.81 -22.57 -19.36
C ALA A 39 16.03 -21.90 -18.21
N LEU A 40 14.81 -21.43 -18.48
CA LEU A 40 13.96 -20.77 -17.49
C LEU A 40 13.03 -21.70 -16.71
N VAL A 41 13.00 -23.00 -17.01
CA VAL A 41 12.22 -24.00 -16.25
C VAL A 41 12.43 -23.90 -14.72
N PRO A 42 13.66 -23.77 -14.19
CA PRO A 42 13.88 -23.66 -12.75
C PRO A 42 13.23 -22.42 -12.09
N TYR A 43 12.93 -21.38 -12.86
CA TYR A 43 12.36 -20.11 -12.37
C TYR A 43 10.85 -20.02 -12.55
N ALA A 44 10.19 -21.03 -13.14
CA ALA A 44 8.76 -20.98 -13.43
C ALA A 44 7.88 -20.79 -12.18
N THR A 45 8.24 -21.46 -11.07
CA THR A 45 7.58 -21.30 -9.77
C THR A 45 7.76 -19.88 -9.23
N ASP A 46 8.93 -19.27 -9.46
CA ASP A 46 9.26 -17.94 -8.95
C ASP A 46 8.49 -16.85 -9.72
N PHE A 47 8.36 -17.01 -11.03
CA PHE A 47 7.49 -16.17 -11.85
C PHE A 47 6.03 -16.30 -11.44
N GLY A 48 5.54 -17.53 -11.24
CA GLY A 48 4.19 -17.79 -10.74
C GLY A 48 3.91 -17.10 -9.40
N ALA A 49 4.87 -17.16 -8.47
CA ALA A 49 4.78 -16.46 -7.19
C ALA A 49 4.74 -14.93 -7.38
N CYS A 50 5.65 -14.36 -8.19
CA CYS A 50 5.67 -12.92 -8.48
C CYS A 50 4.32 -12.43 -9.05
N ILE A 51 3.75 -13.16 -10.01
CA ILE A 51 2.43 -12.87 -10.60
C ILE A 51 1.35 -12.87 -9.52
N GLN A 52 1.26 -13.94 -8.73
CA GLN A 52 0.27 -14.09 -7.67
C GLN A 52 0.34 -12.95 -6.65
N GLN A 53 1.54 -12.48 -6.32
CA GLN A 53 1.73 -11.38 -5.39
C GLN A 53 1.33 -10.01 -5.97
N LEU A 54 1.63 -9.74 -7.24
CA LEU A 54 1.15 -8.52 -7.92
C LEU A 54 -0.38 -8.48 -7.99
N GLU A 55 -1.00 -9.62 -8.31
CA GLU A 55 -2.46 -9.77 -8.35
C GLU A 55 -3.07 -9.61 -6.94
N ALA A 56 -2.47 -10.24 -5.93
CA ALA A 56 -2.88 -10.11 -4.54
C ALA A 56 -2.84 -8.66 -4.05
N PHE A 57 -1.72 -7.96 -4.29
CA PHE A 57 -1.59 -6.55 -3.95
C PHE A 57 -2.72 -5.72 -4.59
N THR A 58 -2.95 -5.93 -5.89
CA THR A 58 -4.00 -5.21 -6.64
C THR A 58 -5.40 -5.47 -6.07
N ASP A 59 -5.70 -6.72 -5.72
CA ASP A 59 -6.98 -7.11 -5.11
C ASP A 59 -7.17 -6.48 -3.73
N TYR A 60 -6.20 -6.64 -2.82
CA TYR A 60 -6.28 -6.07 -1.47
C TYR A 60 -6.40 -4.56 -1.49
N LYS A 61 -5.70 -3.92 -2.42
CA LYS A 61 -5.81 -2.50 -2.64
C LYS A 61 -7.21 -2.06 -3.06
N LEU A 62 -7.80 -2.75 -4.03
CA LEU A 62 -9.14 -2.43 -4.47
C LEU A 62 -10.16 -2.62 -3.35
N LEU A 63 -10.00 -3.65 -2.51
CA LEU A 63 -10.79 -3.85 -1.30
C LEU A 63 -10.62 -2.68 -0.32
N HIS A 64 -9.39 -2.25 -0.07
CA HIS A 64 -9.07 -1.14 0.83
C HIS A 64 -9.70 0.17 0.36
N ASP A 65 -9.47 0.55 -0.90
CA ASP A 65 -9.99 1.78 -1.49
C ASP A 65 -11.54 1.76 -1.45
N ARG A 66 -12.19 0.62 -1.71
CA ARG A 66 -13.66 0.48 -1.60
C ARG A 66 -14.18 0.57 -0.16
N LEU A 67 -13.47 0.05 0.83
CA LEU A 67 -13.83 0.24 2.24
C LEU A 67 -13.71 1.71 2.65
N HIS A 68 -12.69 2.41 2.19
CA HIS A 68 -12.51 3.82 2.45
C HIS A 68 -13.64 4.65 1.83
N GLU A 69 -13.97 4.41 0.56
CA GLU A 69 -15.13 5.04 -0.10
C GLU A 69 -16.43 4.76 0.65
N LEU A 70 -16.68 3.51 1.05
CA LEU A 70 -17.86 3.14 1.84
C LEU A 70 -17.92 3.90 3.18
N ARG A 71 -16.77 4.09 3.85
CA ARG A 71 -16.67 4.85 5.11
C ARG A 71 -16.99 6.33 4.91
N VAL A 72 -16.40 6.95 3.90
CA VAL A 72 -16.49 8.40 3.66
C VAL A 72 -17.83 8.79 3.06
N PHE A 73 -18.24 8.11 1.99
CA PHE A 73 -19.38 8.55 1.16
C PHE A 73 -20.72 7.96 1.59
N CYS A 74 -20.75 6.87 2.36
CA CYS A 74 -22.01 6.24 2.77
C CYS A 74 -22.15 6.18 4.30
N PHE A 75 -21.19 5.57 4.99
CA PHE A 75 -21.31 5.29 6.42
C PHE A 75 -21.42 6.56 7.27
N ARG A 76 -20.52 7.54 7.07
CA ARG A 76 -20.56 8.82 7.80
C ARG A 76 -21.88 9.57 7.59
N PRO A 77 -22.36 9.81 6.35
CA PRO A 77 -23.67 10.42 6.11
C PRO A 77 -24.84 9.67 6.75
N LEU A 78 -24.92 8.35 6.58
CA LEU A 78 -26.00 7.53 7.15
C LEU A 78 -26.05 7.60 8.68
N ARG A 79 -24.89 7.61 9.34
CA ARG A 79 -24.80 7.73 10.80
C ARG A 79 -25.26 9.11 11.28
N PHE A 80 -24.96 10.17 10.53
CA PHE A 80 -25.42 11.52 10.83
C PHE A 80 -26.95 11.65 10.67
N GLN A 81 -27.48 11.15 9.56
CA GLN A 81 -28.92 11.21 9.23
C GLN A 81 -29.80 10.36 10.15
N LEU A 82 -29.25 9.32 10.79
CA LEU A 82 -30.00 8.38 11.64
C LEU A 82 -30.85 9.05 12.71
N ARG A 83 -30.40 10.18 13.26
CA ARG A 83 -31.12 10.93 14.31
C ARG A 83 -32.49 11.41 13.83
N ASP A 84 -32.57 11.79 12.56
CA ASP A 84 -33.74 12.42 11.95
C ASP A 84 -34.44 11.49 10.94
N MET A 85 -34.15 10.19 10.99
CA MET A 85 -34.66 9.17 10.06
C MET A 85 -36.21 9.07 10.00
N THR A 86 -36.91 9.56 11.02
CA THR A 86 -38.39 9.64 11.00
C THR A 86 -38.92 10.71 10.05
N ASP A 87 -38.08 11.67 9.65
CA ASP A 87 -38.38 12.63 8.60
C ASP A 87 -38.35 11.93 7.22
N ARG A 88 -39.36 12.19 6.41
CA ARG A 88 -39.54 11.53 5.11
C ARG A 88 -38.46 11.94 4.08
N ASP A 89 -38.02 13.18 4.11
CA ASP A 89 -37.00 13.68 3.19
C ASP A 89 -35.64 13.09 3.57
N VAL A 90 -35.34 13.03 4.88
CA VAL A 90 -34.14 12.36 5.40
C VAL A 90 -34.15 10.87 5.02
N LEU A 91 -35.28 10.19 5.20
CA LEU A 91 -35.41 8.77 4.84
C LEU A 91 -35.15 8.52 3.35
N THR A 92 -35.59 9.45 2.49
CA THR A 92 -35.36 9.38 1.04
C THR A 92 -33.87 9.53 0.70
N VAL A 93 -33.15 10.43 1.38
CA VAL A 93 -31.69 10.57 1.22
C VAL A 93 -30.98 9.31 1.74
N MET A 94 -31.37 8.79 2.90
CA MET A 94 -30.82 7.55 3.46
C MET A 94 -31.01 6.34 2.52
N GLN A 95 -32.13 6.28 1.78
CA GLN A 95 -32.35 5.25 0.77
C GLN A 95 -31.30 5.34 -0.34
N ARG A 96 -31.04 6.54 -0.86
CA ARG A 96 -30.00 6.76 -1.88
C ARG A 96 -28.61 6.38 -1.39
N ASP A 97 -28.27 6.79 -0.17
CA ASP A 97 -26.96 6.51 0.42
C ASP A 97 -26.80 5.00 0.75
N SER A 98 -27.90 4.32 1.11
CA SER A 98 -27.95 2.85 1.26
C SER A 98 -27.75 2.12 -0.07
N ASP A 99 -28.33 2.62 -1.16
CA ASP A 99 -28.13 2.03 -2.50
C ASP A 99 -26.68 2.24 -2.99
N ALA A 100 -26.07 3.39 -2.68
CA ALA A 100 -24.65 3.63 -2.93
C ALA A 100 -23.77 2.66 -2.12
N ALA A 101 -24.07 2.48 -0.83
CA ALA A 101 -23.36 1.51 0.01
C ALA A 101 -23.42 0.10 -0.58
N ARG A 102 -24.59 -0.32 -1.07
CA ARG A 102 -24.76 -1.61 -1.73
C ARG A 102 -23.82 -1.79 -2.92
N LYS A 103 -23.65 -0.75 -3.75
CA LYS A 103 -22.73 -0.81 -4.89
C LYS A 103 -21.29 -1.09 -4.43
N HIS A 104 -20.80 -0.38 -3.42
CA HIS A 104 -19.45 -0.61 -2.88
C HIS A 104 -19.30 -2.03 -2.29
N VAL A 105 -20.32 -2.53 -1.59
CA VAL A 105 -20.32 -3.89 -1.01
C VAL A 105 -20.34 -4.96 -2.10
N MET A 106 -21.07 -4.75 -3.19
CA MET A 106 -21.05 -5.65 -4.36
C MET A 106 -19.68 -5.66 -5.05
N ASP A 107 -19.03 -4.51 -5.21
CA ASP A 107 -17.68 -4.43 -5.76
C ASP A 107 -16.67 -5.18 -4.85
N ILE A 108 -16.73 -4.97 -3.53
CA ILE A 108 -15.91 -5.70 -2.55
C ILE A 108 -16.14 -7.21 -2.66
N GLN A 109 -17.39 -7.64 -2.77
CA GLN A 109 -17.73 -9.06 -2.91
C GLN A 109 -17.18 -9.65 -4.22
N ALA A 110 -17.27 -8.92 -5.33
CA ALA A 110 -16.75 -9.37 -6.62
C ALA A 110 -15.22 -9.55 -6.59
N VAL A 111 -14.49 -8.64 -5.93
CA VAL A 111 -13.04 -8.76 -5.76
C VAL A 111 -12.69 -9.96 -4.87
N ALA A 112 -13.38 -10.14 -3.76
CA ALA A 112 -13.16 -11.28 -2.86
C ALA A 112 -13.43 -12.63 -3.55
N GLN A 113 -14.40 -12.69 -4.48
CA GLN A 113 -14.69 -13.89 -5.27
C GLN A 113 -13.55 -14.27 -6.23
N ARG A 114 -12.64 -13.35 -6.58
CA ARG A 114 -11.42 -13.69 -7.33
C ARG A 114 -10.42 -14.46 -6.48
N ARG A 115 -10.57 -14.45 -5.15
CA ARG A 115 -9.68 -15.09 -4.17
C ARG A 115 -10.46 -16.01 -3.22
N PRO A 116 -11.10 -17.09 -3.71
CA PRO A 116 -12.01 -17.92 -2.92
C PRO A 116 -11.33 -18.73 -1.80
N HIS A 117 -9.99 -18.84 -1.84
CA HIS A 117 -9.18 -19.57 -0.85
C HIS A 117 -8.43 -18.64 0.10
N ASP A 118 -8.76 -17.35 0.11
CA ASP A 118 -8.13 -16.36 0.98
C ASP A 118 -8.89 -16.24 2.29
N ASP A 119 -8.43 -16.96 3.31
CA ASP A 119 -9.05 -17.01 4.63
C ASP A 119 -9.12 -15.62 5.30
N ASN A 120 -8.26 -14.68 4.89
CA ASN A 120 -8.27 -13.31 5.40
C ASN A 120 -9.48 -12.50 4.91
N LEU A 121 -10.23 -12.99 3.91
CA LEU A 121 -11.39 -12.31 3.33
C LEU A 121 -12.74 -12.81 3.88
N GLY A 122 -12.73 -13.68 4.90
CA GLY A 122 -13.96 -14.21 5.52
C GLY A 122 -14.90 -13.13 6.11
N TRP A 123 -14.40 -11.91 6.32
CA TRP A 123 -15.19 -10.77 6.79
C TRP A 123 -16.13 -10.18 5.73
N VAL A 124 -15.89 -10.44 4.44
CA VAL A 124 -16.71 -9.88 3.36
C VAL A 124 -18.15 -10.37 3.46
N ALA A 125 -18.36 -11.64 3.84
CA ALA A 125 -19.70 -12.16 4.13
C ALA A 125 -20.41 -11.41 5.28
N LYS A 126 -19.65 -10.98 6.30
CA LYS A 126 -20.19 -10.15 7.40
C LYS A 126 -20.61 -8.79 6.88
N LEU A 127 -19.79 -8.16 6.03
CA LEU A 127 -20.10 -6.86 5.42
C LEU A 127 -21.38 -6.94 4.57
N VAL A 128 -21.53 -7.99 3.75
CA VAL A 128 -22.75 -8.25 2.96
C VAL A 128 -23.98 -8.39 3.86
N GLY A 129 -23.86 -9.12 4.97
CA GLY A 129 -24.94 -9.24 5.95
C GLY A 129 -25.32 -7.90 6.59
N CYS A 130 -24.33 -7.06 6.91
CA CYS A 130 -24.58 -5.73 7.47
C CYS A 130 -25.26 -4.78 6.48
N GLU A 131 -24.87 -4.82 5.21
CA GLU A 131 -25.55 -4.06 4.14
C GLU A 131 -27.00 -4.48 3.98
N ALA A 132 -27.27 -5.79 3.93
CA ALA A 132 -28.63 -6.28 3.78
C ALA A 132 -29.53 -5.85 4.95
N GLU A 133 -28.98 -5.86 6.17
CA GLU A 133 -29.64 -5.38 7.37
C GLU A 133 -29.88 -3.86 7.33
N LEU A 134 -28.87 -3.08 6.94
CA LEU A 134 -28.96 -1.63 6.75
C LEU A 134 -30.09 -1.29 5.78
N ARG A 135 -30.08 -1.90 4.60
CA ARG A 135 -31.08 -1.70 3.56
C ARG A 135 -32.48 -2.04 4.06
N SER A 136 -32.65 -3.17 4.74
CA SER A 136 -33.93 -3.54 5.34
C SER A 136 -34.40 -2.54 6.38
N GLY A 137 -33.51 -2.02 7.22
CA GLY A 137 -33.82 -1.01 8.22
C GLY A 137 -34.27 0.30 7.58
N VAL A 138 -33.56 0.77 6.56
CA VAL A 138 -33.87 1.98 5.80
C VAL A 138 -35.19 1.83 5.05
N SER A 139 -35.41 0.74 4.31
CA SER A 139 -36.67 0.53 3.58
C SER A 139 -37.90 0.39 4.50
N SER A 140 -37.71 -0.13 5.71
CA SER A 140 -38.81 -0.28 6.69
C SER A 140 -39.01 0.93 7.60
N GLY A 141 -38.19 1.98 7.47
CA GLY A 141 -38.27 3.15 8.34
C GLY A 141 -38.00 2.81 9.82
N ARG A 142 -37.12 1.84 10.12
CA ARG A 142 -36.85 1.34 11.48
C ARG A 142 -35.46 1.76 11.98
N PRO A 143 -35.33 2.84 12.77
CA PRO A 143 -34.04 3.37 13.22
C PRO A 143 -33.21 2.40 14.05
N THR A 144 -33.86 1.52 14.83
CA THR A 144 -33.17 0.54 15.67
C THR A 144 -32.42 -0.51 14.84
N ILE A 145 -32.97 -0.92 13.70
CA ILE A 145 -32.32 -1.86 12.77
C ILE A 145 -31.15 -1.16 12.07
N VAL A 146 -31.36 0.07 11.59
CA VAL A 146 -30.31 0.85 10.94
C VAL A 146 -29.14 1.10 11.89
N ARG A 147 -29.40 1.50 13.13
CA ARG A 147 -28.36 1.69 14.15
C ARG A 147 -27.52 0.44 14.35
N ARG A 148 -28.16 -0.71 14.55
CA ARG A 148 -27.47 -2.00 14.76
C ARG A 148 -26.61 -2.38 13.55
N ALA A 149 -27.12 -2.17 12.33
CA ALA A 149 -26.36 -2.41 11.11
C ALA A 149 -25.14 -1.48 11.01
N LEU A 150 -25.32 -0.18 11.30
CA LEU A 150 -24.24 0.81 11.29
C LEU A 150 -23.18 0.50 12.36
N ASP A 151 -23.55 0.07 13.56
CA ASP A 151 -22.56 -0.27 14.59
C ASP A 151 -21.71 -1.50 14.19
N ARG A 152 -22.32 -2.48 13.51
CA ARG A 152 -21.58 -3.63 12.94
C ARG A 152 -20.69 -3.22 11.77
N LEU A 153 -21.18 -2.33 10.89
CA LEU A 153 -20.36 -1.74 9.82
C LEU A 153 -19.17 -0.98 10.40
N ALA A 154 -19.36 -0.24 11.50
CA ALA A 154 -18.27 0.46 12.17
C ALA A 154 -17.15 -0.50 12.60
N THR A 155 -17.50 -1.67 13.15
CA THR A 155 -16.50 -2.71 13.48
C THR A 155 -15.70 -3.16 12.25
N VAL A 156 -16.37 -3.38 11.11
CA VAL A 156 -15.69 -3.77 9.86
C VAL A 156 -14.77 -2.64 9.38
N LEU A 157 -15.28 -1.42 9.31
CA LEU A 157 -14.58 -0.25 8.77
C LEU A 157 -13.42 0.24 9.65
N ASN A 158 -13.38 -0.15 10.93
CA ASN A 158 -12.29 0.20 11.84
C ASN A 158 -11.18 -0.87 11.89
N VAL A 159 -11.46 -2.11 11.47
CA VAL A 159 -10.51 -3.23 11.61
C VAL A 159 -9.86 -3.59 10.28
N TYR A 160 -10.67 -3.79 9.24
CA TYR A 160 -10.16 -4.41 8.01
C TYR A 160 -9.32 -3.50 7.09
N PRO A 161 -9.44 -2.16 7.09
CA PRO A 161 -8.51 -1.33 6.33
C PRO A 161 -7.04 -1.56 6.73
N THR A 162 -6.73 -1.56 8.03
CA THR A 162 -5.39 -1.83 8.54
C THR A 162 -4.93 -3.25 8.22
N GLN A 163 -5.81 -4.24 8.35
CA GLN A 163 -5.48 -5.63 7.98
C GLN A 163 -5.18 -5.78 6.49
N LEU A 164 -5.94 -5.11 5.61
CA LEU A 164 -5.66 -5.10 4.18
C LEU A 164 -4.34 -4.42 3.87
N ASN A 165 -3.95 -3.38 4.63
CA ASN A 165 -2.63 -2.77 4.48
C ASN A 165 -1.51 -3.77 4.77
N VAL A 166 -1.63 -4.53 5.87
CA VAL A 166 -0.68 -5.61 6.19
C VAL A 166 -0.59 -6.64 5.06
N LEU A 167 -1.72 -7.08 4.50
CA LEU A 167 -1.74 -8.04 3.38
C LEU A 167 -1.13 -7.46 2.10
N MET A 168 -1.34 -6.17 1.83
CA MET A 168 -0.67 -5.45 0.72
C MET A 168 0.85 -5.47 0.91
N MET A 169 1.35 -5.15 2.12
CA MET A 169 2.79 -5.16 2.40
C MET A 169 3.40 -6.55 2.28
N GLN A 170 2.73 -7.59 2.82
CA GLN A 170 3.16 -8.98 2.65
C GLN A 170 3.24 -9.40 1.18
N SER A 171 2.31 -8.91 0.36
CA SER A 171 2.32 -9.19 -1.07
C SER A 171 3.52 -8.52 -1.76
N ALA A 172 3.78 -7.27 -1.42
CA ALA A 172 4.94 -6.53 -1.94
C ALA A 172 6.28 -7.19 -1.57
N GLU A 173 6.44 -7.64 -0.32
CA GLU A 173 7.61 -8.39 0.15
C GLU A 173 7.81 -9.70 -0.63
N GLY A 174 6.72 -10.35 -1.04
CA GLY A 174 6.72 -11.61 -1.77
C GLY A 174 7.01 -11.51 -3.27
N LEU A 175 7.32 -10.34 -3.84
CA LEU A 175 7.45 -10.16 -5.30
C LEU A 175 8.64 -10.87 -5.96
N ARG A 176 9.68 -11.24 -5.20
CA ARG A 176 10.84 -12.04 -5.69
C ARG A 176 11.53 -11.48 -6.95
N LEU A 177 11.65 -10.15 -7.04
CA LEU A 177 12.32 -9.48 -8.18
C LEU A 177 13.80 -9.86 -8.32
N ASP A 178 14.44 -10.32 -7.25
CA ASP A 178 15.78 -10.91 -7.28
C ASP A 178 15.84 -12.16 -8.19
N LYS A 179 14.80 -13.01 -8.14
CA LYS A 179 14.71 -14.20 -8.99
C LYS A 179 14.40 -13.86 -10.44
N VAL A 180 13.61 -12.81 -10.67
CA VAL A 180 13.41 -12.26 -12.02
C VAL A 180 14.74 -11.76 -12.60
N SER A 181 15.52 -11.01 -11.82
CA SER A 181 16.86 -10.56 -12.23
C SER A 181 17.80 -11.72 -12.55
N GLU A 182 17.83 -12.75 -11.69
CA GLU A 182 18.65 -13.94 -11.87
C GLU A 182 18.29 -14.69 -13.16
N ALA A 183 17.00 -14.88 -13.42
CA ALA A 183 16.48 -15.52 -14.62
C ALA A 183 16.84 -14.76 -15.90
N LEU A 184 16.71 -13.43 -15.90
CA LEU A 184 17.07 -12.58 -17.04
C LEU A 184 18.57 -12.66 -17.35
N ARG A 185 19.42 -12.75 -16.32
CA ARG A 185 20.87 -12.94 -16.47
C ARG A 185 21.20 -14.31 -17.10
N VAL A 186 20.48 -15.36 -16.74
CA VAL A 186 20.61 -16.70 -17.34
C VAL A 186 20.14 -16.71 -18.80
N ALA A 187 19.04 -16.00 -19.10
CA ALA A 187 18.47 -15.96 -20.44
C ALA A 187 19.28 -15.10 -21.43
N ALA A 188 19.91 -14.01 -20.97
CA ALA A 188 20.65 -13.07 -21.81
C ALA A 188 21.64 -13.74 -22.81
N PRO A 189 22.56 -14.64 -22.40
CA PRO A 189 23.49 -15.28 -23.34
C PRO A 189 22.83 -16.22 -24.36
N LEU A 190 21.57 -16.59 -24.17
CA LEU A 190 20.82 -17.52 -25.04
C LEU A 190 20.08 -16.79 -26.17
N VAL A 191 20.04 -15.45 -26.14
CA VAL A 191 19.45 -14.63 -27.19
C VAL A 191 20.44 -14.46 -28.33
N VAL A 192 20.11 -15.04 -29.49
CA VAL A 192 20.97 -15.11 -30.69
C VAL A 192 20.46 -14.12 -31.76
N PRO A 193 21.37 -13.45 -32.51
CA PRO A 193 22.83 -13.51 -32.40
C PRO A 193 23.38 -12.81 -31.15
N SER A 194 24.59 -13.20 -30.74
CA SER A 194 25.26 -12.73 -29.52
C SER A 194 25.46 -11.21 -29.44
N ASP A 195 25.50 -10.52 -30.59
CA ASP A 195 25.62 -9.06 -30.72
C ASP A 195 24.28 -8.38 -31.01
N SER A 196 23.16 -9.08 -30.77
CA SER A 196 21.84 -8.52 -31.01
C SER A 196 21.49 -7.43 -29.98
N PRO A 197 20.81 -6.35 -30.40
CA PRO A 197 20.23 -5.38 -29.47
C PRO A 197 19.29 -6.03 -28.44
N ALA A 198 18.64 -7.14 -28.81
CA ALA A 198 17.79 -7.95 -27.94
C ALA A 198 18.54 -8.45 -26.70
N ARG A 199 19.76 -8.97 -26.84
CA ARG A 199 20.58 -9.42 -25.70
C ARG A 199 20.88 -8.28 -24.73
N ALA A 200 21.21 -7.10 -25.25
CA ALA A 200 21.46 -5.92 -24.41
C ALA A 200 20.21 -5.48 -23.64
N LEU A 201 19.02 -5.56 -24.26
CA LEU A 201 17.74 -5.28 -23.59
C LEU A 201 17.48 -6.24 -22.42
N VAL A 202 17.71 -7.54 -22.61
CA VAL A 202 17.54 -8.56 -21.55
C VAL A 202 18.51 -8.32 -20.39
N ALA A 203 19.79 -8.06 -20.70
CA ALA A 203 20.79 -7.78 -19.68
C ALA A 203 20.43 -6.51 -18.88
N ARG A 204 19.99 -5.45 -19.57
CA ARG A 204 19.53 -4.21 -18.95
C ARG A 204 18.29 -4.42 -18.07
N ALA A 205 17.36 -5.28 -18.49
CA ALA A 205 16.19 -5.66 -17.69
C ALA A 205 16.59 -6.41 -16.41
N GLY A 206 17.61 -7.28 -16.47
CA GLY A 206 18.15 -7.96 -15.29
C GLY A 206 18.69 -6.97 -14.24
N VAL A 207 19.45 -5.96 -14.69
CA VAL A 207 19.92 -4.86 -13.83
C VAL A 207 18.74 -4.06 -13.29
N ALA A 208 17.77 -3.69 -14.15
CA ALA A 208 16.61 -2.94 -13.73
C ALA A 208 15.77 -3.65 -12.65
N ALA A 209 15.54 -4.97 -12.78
CA ALA A 209 14.87 -5.77 -11.76
C ALA A 209 15.60 -5.76 -10.41
N GLN A 210 16.94 -5.79 -10.42
CA GLN A 210 17.75 -5.71 -9.21
C GLN A 210 17.64 -4.33 -8.54
N HIS A 211 17.68 -3.25 -9.31
CA HIS A 211 17.47 -1.89 -8.78
C HIS A 211 16.06 -1.73 -8.20
N LEU A 212 15.03 -2.17 -8.93
CA LEU A 212 13.64 -2.13 -8.46
C LEU A 212 13.44 -2.93 -7.17
N LYS A 213 14.11 -4.08 -7.01
CA LYS A 213 14.10 -4.85 -5.75
C LYS A 213 14.67 -4.01 -4.60
N ALA A 214 15.83 -3.39 -4.80
CA ALA A 214 16.47 -2.57 -3.77
C ALA A 214 15.62 -1.33 -3.41
N THR A 215 15.01 -0.68 -4.40
CA THR A 215 14.09 0.44 -4.17
C THR A 215 12.86 -0.02 -3.38
N LEU A 216 12.25 -1.13 -3.78
CA LEU A 216 11.08 -1.69 -3.11
C LEU A 216 11.40 -2.10 -1.66
N ASP A 217 12.53 -2.76 -1.42
CA ASP A 217 12.96 -3.17 -0.07
C ASP A 217 13.12 -1.97 0.85
N ARG A 218 13.70 -0.88 0.34
CA ARG A 218 13.86 0.37 1.09
C ARG A 218 12.51 1.00 1.42
N ALA A 219 11.62 1.09 0.42
CA ALA A 219 10.29 1.65 0.61
C ALA A 219 9.44 0.83 1.58
N LEU A 220 9.55 -0.50 1.56
CA LEU A 220 8.88 -1.39 2.51
C LEU A 220 9.44 -1.27 3.92
N ALA A 221 10.76 -1.14 4.07
CA ALA A 221 11.39 -0.91 5.37
C ALA A 221 10.91 0.42 5.97
N GLU A 222 10.98 1.50 5.20
CA GLU A 222 10.51 2.82 5.63
C GLU A 222 9.02 2.80 6.02
N HIS A 223 8.17 2.17 5.20
CA HIS A 223 6.75 2.03 5.54
C HIS A 223 6.53 1.24 6.85
N ARG A 224 7.28 0.15 7.07
CA ARG A 224 7.17 -0.64 8.30
C ARG A 224 7.56 0.19 9.52
N ASP A 225 8.68 0.90 9.43
CA ASP A 225 9.18 1.76 10.51
C ASP A 225 8.13 2.85 10.87
N TRP A 226 7.46 3.42 9.87
CA TRP A 226 6.33 4.34 10.09
C TRP A 226 5.12 3.66 10.77
N GLN A 227 4.74 2.47 10.31
CA GLN A 227 3.61 1.73 10.85
C GLN A 227 3.85 1.27 12.30
N GLU A 228 5.10 0.97 12.67
CA GLU A 228 5.50 0.64 14.04
C GLU A 228 5.44 1.87 14.96
N LEU A 229 5.69 3.08 14.43
CA LEU A 229 5.69 4.34 15.18
C LEU A 229 4.29 4.97 15.36
N GLU A 230 3.34 4.70 14.44
CA GLU A 230 1.99 5.28 14.46
C GLU A 230 1.25 5.12 15.81
N PRO A 231 1.25 3.94 16.47
CA PRO A 231 0.61 3.79 17.78
C PRO A 231 1.25 4.66 18.86
N ASP A 232 2.58 4.78 18.88
CA ASP A 232 3.28 5.59 19.88
C ASP A 232 2.97 7.09 19.72
N LEU A 233 2.80 7.56 18.47
CA LEU A 233 2.34 8.92 18.20
C LEU A 233 0.91 9.16 18.69
N ALA A 234 0.01 8.19 18.47
CA ALA A 234 -1.37 8.27 18.93
C ALA A 234 -1.47 8.24 20.47
N ASP A 235 -0.67 7.40 21.13
CA ASP A 235 -0.59 7.34 22.59
C ASP A 235 -0.02 8.66 23.17
N ALA A 236 0.99 9.24 22.52
CA ALA A 236 1.54 10.54 22.91
C ALA A 236 0.52 11.69 22.74
N ASP A 237 -0.30 11.65 21.68
CA ASP A 237 -1.42 12.60 21.52
C ASP A 237 -2.43 12.45 22.67
N ALA A 238 -2.87 11.23 22.96
CA ALA A 238 -3.84 10.95 24.02
C ALA A 238 -3.37 11.43 25.40
N LEU A 239 -2.08 11.24 25.72
CA LEU A 239 -1.47 11.76 26.95
C LEU A 239 -1.62 13.29 27.05
N LEU A 240 -1.41 14.00 25.94
CA LEU A 240 -1.45 15.47 25.91
C LEU A 240 -2.86 16.06 25.79
N THR A 241 -3.80 15.37 25.13
CA THR A 241 -5.12 15.90 24.78
C THR A 241 -6.23 15.36 25.69
N ASP A 242 -6.25 14.06 25.95
CA ASP A 242 -7.32 13.38 26.67
C ASP A 242 -7.01 13.24 28.17
N GLU A 243 -5.76 12.90 28.51
CA GLU A 243 -5.35 12.61 29.90
C GLU A 243 -4.78 13.82 30.63
N ASP A 244 -4.40 14.88 29.91
CA ASP A 244 -3.71 16.06 30.45
C ASP A 244 -2.39 15.70 31.16
N ASP A 245 -1.78 14.55 30.82
CA ASP A 245 -0.58 13.98 31.43
C ASP A 245 0.69 14.36 30.66
N VAL A 246 1.16 15.57 30.91
CA VAL A 246 2.40 16.09 30.29
C VAL A 246 3.63 15.33 30.78
N GLU A 247 3.65 14.83 32.02
CA GLU A 247 4.79 14.07 32.54
C GLU A 247 4.90 12.69 31.90
N GLY A 248 3.77 12.02 31.67
CA GLY A 248 3.68 10.80 30.87
C GLY A 248 4.21 11.01 29.45
N PHE A 249 3.78 12.09 28.78
CA PHE A 249 4.32 12.47 27.47
C PHE A 249 5.85 12.68 27.51
N MET A 250 6.36 13.40 28.50
CA MET A 250 7.79 13.68 28.63
C MET A 250 8.61 12.40 28.84
N ALA A 251 8.03 11.36 29.44
CA ALA A 251 8.67 10.07 29.63
C ALA A 251 8.75 9.24 28.34
N THR A 252 7.75 9.33 27.45
CA THR A 252 7.70 8.56 26.18
C THR A 252 8.39 9.28 25.02
N TRP A 253 8.36 10.61 25.01
CA TRP A 253 8.89 11.45 23.92
C TRP A 253 10.33 11.13 23.46
N PRO A 254 11.30 10.83 24.34
CA PRO A 254 12.66 10.52 23.90
C PRO A 254 12.73 9.38 22.89
N GLN A 255 11.90 8.34 23.05
CA GLN A 255 11.86 7.19 22.15
C GLN A 255 11.21 7.56 20.81
N ILE A 256 10.05 8.21 20.85
CA ILE A 256 9.33 8.70 19.67
C ILE A 256 10.20 9.63 18.84
N SER A 257 10.85 10.61 19.49
CA SER A 257 11.71 11.58 18.80
C SER A 257 12.93 10.93 18.16
N ALA A 258 13.49 9.86 18.74
CA ALA A 258 14.59 9.13 18.15
C ALA A 258 14.15 8.40 16.88
N ALA A 259 13.00 7.72 16.92
CA ALA A 259 12.42 7.05 15.76
C ALA A 259 12.08 8.05 14.63
N LEU A 260 11.44 9.18 14.96
CA LEU A 260 11.15 10.25 13.99
C LEU A 260 12.43 10.79 13.34
N ARG A 261 13.52 11.01 14.09
CA ARG A 261 14.80 11.48 13.52
C ARG A 261 15.40 10.49 12.53
N GLU A 262 15.26 9.20 12.78
CA GLU A 262 15.73 8.16 11.85
C GLU A 262 14.90 8.15 10.56
N LEU A 263 13.57 8.31 10.67
CA LEU A 263 12.65 8.43 9.54
C LEU A 263 12.79 9.76 8.77
N CYS A 264 13.36 10.79 9.39
CA CYS A 264 13.68 12.08 8.80
C CYS A 264 15.04 12.12 8.07
N LYS A 265 15.56 10.99 7.55
CA LYS A 265 16.79 10.96 6.75
C LYS A 265 16.49 10.93 5.25
N GLY A 266 17.04 11.89 4.49
CA GLY A 266 16.81 12.01 3.05
C GLY A 266 16.55 13.45 2.56
N PRO A 267 16.32 13.68 1.25
CA PRO A 267 16.03 15.01 0.72
C PRO A 267 14.62 15.08 0.10
N THR A 268 13.59 15.30 0.92
CA THR A 268 12.21 15.53 0.43
C THR A 268 11.55 16.69 1.18
N ASP A 269 10.69 17.47 0.51
CA ASP A 269 10.09 18.70 1.08
C ASP A 269 9.27 18.42 2.36
N ASP A 270 8.51 17.33 2.39
CA ASP A 270 7.73 16.90 3.55
C ASP A 270 8.60 16.49 4.74
N GLN A 271 9.80 15.98 4.46
CA GLN A 271 10.77 15.62 5.48
C GLN A 271 11.44 16.86 6.10
N GLU A 272 11.70 17.91 5.32
CA GLU A 272 12.20 19.19 5.85
C GLU A 272 11.20 19.81 6.83
N LEU A 273 9.91 19.78 6.48
CA LEU A 273 8.83 20.28 7.35
C LEU A 273 8.73 19.48 8.65
N LEU A 274 8.77 18.14 8.56
CA LEU A 274 8.75 17.28 9.74
C LEU A 274 9.97 17.53 10.62
N GLN A 275 11.18 17.58 10.04
CA GLN A 275 12.42 17.84 10.77
C GLN A 275 12.36 19.19 11.50
N ALA A 276 11.90 20.25 10.84
CA ALA A 276 11.77 21.57 11.46
C ALA A 276 10.78 21.56 12.63
N SER A 277 9.63 20.89 12.49
CA SER A 277 8.65 20.76 13.59
C SER A 277 9.17 19.92 14.75
N LEU A 278 9.93 18.86 14.46
CA LEU A 278 10.56 17.99 15.44
C LEU A 278 11.63 18.72 16.26
N GLU A 279 12.46 19.52 15.60
CA GLU A 279 13.48 20.36 16.26
C GLU A 279 12.84 21.43 17.16
N ARG A 280 11.77 22.08 16.67
CA ARG A 280 11.00 23.04 17.47
C ARG A 280 10.42 22.40 18.72
N LEU A 281 9.81 21.22 18.59
CA LEU A 281 9.25 20.49 19.72
C LEU A 281 10.35 20.06 20.70
N GLN A 282 11.47 19.53 20.20
CA GLN A 282 12.59 19.15 21.04
C GLN A 282 13.12 20.34 21.86
N ALA A 283 13.25 21.52 21.26
CA ALA A 283 13.68 22.71 21.97
C ALA A 283 12.73 23.08 23.13
N LEU A 284 11.41 22.88 22.97
CA LEU A 284 10.44 23.12 24.04
C LEU A 284 10.54 22.08 25.15
N VAL A 285 10.72 20.80 24.80
CA VAL A 285 10.97 19.71 25.75
C VAL A 285 12.20 20.01 26.62
N ASP A 286 13.30 20.43 26.00
CA ASP A 286 14.55 20.74 26.70
C ASP A 286 14.40 21.93 27.66
N VAL A 287 13.67 22.98 27.25
CA VAL A 287 13.42 24.16 28.10
C VAL A 287 12.43 23.84 29.22
N ARG A 288 11.43 22.99 28.96
CA ARG A 288 10.42 22.60 29.98
C ARG A 288 11.07 22.00 31.21
N GLN A 289 12.12 21.20 31.03
CA GLN A 289 12.92 20.63 32.14
C GLN A 289 13.44 21.71 33.11
N SER A 290 13.58 22.96 32.66
CA SER A 290 14.10 24.08 33.48
C SER A 290 13.01 25.02 34.00
N ILE A 291 11.88 25.17 33.31
CA ILE A 291 10.86 26.23 33.57
C ILE A 291 9.49 25.66 34.01
N GLY A 292 9.31 24.33 33.95
CA GLY A 292 8.10 23.63 34.41
C GLY A 292 6.86 23.93 33.57
N ASP A 293 5.69 23.86 34.22
CA ASP A 293 4.34 23.80 33.60
C ASP A 293 3.93 25.01 32.74
N LYS A 294 4.72 26.09 32.74
CA LYS A 294 4.45 27.28 31.90
C LYS A 294 4.53 27.00 30.40
N LEU A 295 5.10 25.87 30.01
CA LEU A 295 5.29 25.48 28.61
C LEU A 295 4.30 24.42 28.12
N ASP A 296 3.34 23.98 28.95
CA ASP A 296 2.46 22.87 28.59
C ASP A 296 1.59 23.18 27.35
N ALA A 297 0.99 24.36 27.26
CA ALA A 297 0.21 24.75 26.09
C ALA A 297 1.07 24.90 24.81
N PRO A 298 2.21 25.63 24.82
CA PRO A 298 3.14 25.63 23.68
C PRO A 298 3.65 24.25 23.26
N LEU A 299 3.85 23.34 24.23
CA LEU A 299 4.29 21.97 23.97
C LEU A 299 3.22 21.19 23.19
N ARG A 300 1.95 21.29 23.60
CA ARG A 300 0.82 20.65 22.90
C ARG A 300 0.67 21.15 21.47
N GLU A 301 0.76 22.46 21.27
CA GLU A 301 0.70 23.05 19.93
C GLU A 301 1.86 22.56 19.04
N ALA A 302 3.08 22.53 19.58
CA ALA A 302 4.24 22.05 18.84
C ALA A 302 4.16 20.54 18.55
N PHE A 303 3.63 19.74 19.48
CA PHE A 303 3.37 18.32 19.26
C PHE A 303 2.35 18.09 18.17
N SER A 304 1.17 18.73 18.24
CA SER A 304 0.13 18.61 17.21
C SER A 304 0.65 18.99 15.81
N GLN A 305 1.49 20.03 15.71
CA GLN A 305 2.13 20.38 14.44
C GLN A 305 3.13 19.30 13.95
N CYS A 306 3.91 18.72 14.86
CA CYS A 306 4.86 17.65 14.56
C CYS A 306 4.13 16.37 14.10
N GLU A 307 3.09 15.98 14.83
CA GLU A 307 2.22 14.84 14.53
C GLU A 307 1.48 15.01 13.20
N SER A 308 0.96 16.21 12.91
CA SER A 308 0.37 16.52 11.61
C SER A 308 1.39 16.38 10.47
N ASN A 309 2.63 16.83 10.64
CA ASN A 309 3.68 16.69 9.62
C ASN A 309 4.12 15.22 9.47
N ALA A 310 4.18 14.48 10.57
CA ALA A 310 4.49 13.04 10.58
C ALA A 310 3.42 12.25 9.81
N THR A 311 2.14 12.58 10.03
CA THR A 311 1.00 12.00 9.31
C THR A 311 1.09 12.27 7.81
N VAL A 312 1.41 13.51 7.40
CA VAL A 312 1.59 13.86 5.98
C VAL A 312 2.75 13.07 5.36
N ARG A 313 3.87 12.95 6.08
CA ARG A 313 5.03 12.18 5.62
C ARG A 313 4.68 10.70 5.44
N PHE A 314 4.05 10.08 6.43
CA PHE A 314 3.65 8.68 6.33
C PHE A 314 2.69 8.45 5.15
N PHE A 315 1.73 9.35 4.95
CA PHE A 315 0.85 9.32 3.78
C PHE A 315 1.63 9.35 2.45
N ASN A 316 2.67 10.17 2.35
CA ASN A 316 3.51 10.23 1.15
C ASN A 316 4.33 8.94 0.95
N VAL A 317 4.86 8.35 2.03
CA VAL A 317 5.56 7.05 1.98
C VAL A 317 4.64 5.95 1.46
N ASP A 318 3.43 5.82 2.02
CA ASP A 318 2.43 4.87 1.57
C ASP A 318 2.05 5.11 0.09
N SER A 319 1.80 6.37 -0.28
CA SER A 319 1.46 6.76 -1.65
C SER A 319 2.56 6.44 -2.67
N ASN A 320 3.82 6.66 -2.31
CA ASN A 320 4.98 6.36 -3.15
C ASN A 320 5.15 4.85 -3.34
N LEU A 321 5.10 4.08 -2.26
CA LEU A 321 5.17 2.62 -2.31
C LEU A 321 4.02 2.02 -3.15
N ARG A 322 2.80 2.52 -2.93
CA ARG A 322 1.62 2.19 -3.74
C ARG A 322 1.88 2.46 -5.23
N THR A 323 2.40 3.65 -5.54
CA THR A 323 2.65 4.06 -6.93
C THR A 323 3.65 3.14 -7.61
N LEU A 324 4.73 2.79 -6.92
CA LEU A 324 5.73 1.82 -7.41
C LEU A 324 5.09 0.47 -7.72
N LEU A 325 4.27 -0.06 -6.80
CA LEU A 325 3.63 -1.38 -6.96
C LEU A 325 2.58 -1.40 -8.08
N ILE A 326 1.78 -0.33 -8.23
CA ILE A 326 0.85 -0.20 -9.36
C ILE A 326 1.61 -0.20 -10.69
N ARG A 327 2.74 0.51 -10.76
CA ARG A 327 3.58 0.57 -11.96
C ARG A 327 4.25 -0.77 -12.28
N LEU A 328 4.51 -1.61 -11.28
CA LEU A 328 4.98 -2.99 -11.50
C LEU A 328 3.88 -3.93 -11.99
N GLY A 329 2.60 -3.55 -11.88
CA GLY A 329 1.45 -4.37 -12.29
C GLY A 329 1.55 -5.01 -13.68
N PRO A 330 1.94 -4.29 -14.76
CA PRO A 330 2.04 -4.86 -16.10
C PRO A 330 3.08 -5.99 -16.25
N LEU A 331 4.05 -6.09 -15.32
CA LEU A 331 5.02 -7.19 -15.30
C LEU A 331 4.34 -8.56 -15.16
N SER A 332 3.21 -8.64 -14.45
CA SER A 332 2.44 -9.88 -14.27
C SER A 332 2.11 -10.55 -15.61
N GLY A 333 1.54 -9.81 -16.57
CA GLY A 333 1.20 -10.35 -17.89
C GLY A 333 2.42 -10.75 -18.72
N ARG A 334 3.57 -10.08 -18.53
CA ARG A 334 4.82 -10.43 -19.21
C ARG A 334 5.44 -11.71 -18.66
N LEU A 335 5.43 -11.87 -17.33
CA LEU A 335 5.88 -13.09 -16.67
C LEU A 335 4.94 -14.27 -16.97
N ASP A 336 3.63 -14.04 -17.05
CA ASP A 336 2.67 -15.09 -17.42
C ASP A 336 2.92 -15.62 -18.84
N ALA A 337 3.17 -14.72 -19.80
CA ALA A 337 3.56 -15.10 -21.16
C ALA A 337 4.85 -15.96 -21.18
N LEU A 338 5.84 -15.64 -20.33
CA LEU A 338 7.04 -16.48 -20.17
C LEU A 338 6.69 -17.86 -19.59
N VAL A 339 5.88 -17.91 -18.52
CA VAL A 339 5.45 -19.18 -17.90
C VAL A 339 4.72 -20.07 -18.90
N ILE A 340 3.83 -19.50 -19.73
CA ILE A 340 3.15 -20.22 -20.81
C ILE A 340 4.18 -20.79 -21.80
N GLY A 341 5.16 -19.99 -22.24
CA GLY A 341 6.22 -20.44 -23.14
C GLY A 341 7.09 -21.56 -22.55
N ILE A 342 7.43 -21.48 -21.27
CA ILE A 342 8.19 -22.51 -20.55
C ILE A 342 7.41 -23.83 -20.53
N ARG A 343 6.11 -23.79 -20.22
CA ARG A 343 5.25 -24.99 -20.20
C ARG A 343 5.15 -25.64 -21.58
N GLN A 344 5.02 -24.83 -22.64
CA GLN A 344 4.97 -25.33 -24.02
C GLN A 344 6.28 -25.99 -24.44
N ALA A 345 7.43 -25.46 -24.02
CA ALA A 345 8.73 -26.06 -24.31
C ALA A 345 8.97 -27.37 -23.53
N GLY A 346 8.48 -27.46 -22.28
CA GLY A 346 8.62 -28.66 -21.44
C GLY A 346 7.70 -29.82 -21.81
N GLY A 347 6.57 -29.56 -22.48
CA GLY A 347 5.66 -30.60 -22.97
C GLY A 347 6.05 -31.19 -24.34
N ALA A 348 7.09 -30.64 -24.98
CA ALA A 348 7.56 -31.06 -26.31
C ALA A 348 8.80 -31.99 -26.26
N SER A 349 9.28 -32.35 -25.07
CA SER A 349 10.30 -33.40 -24.84
C SER A 349 9.64 -34.71 -24.43
#